data_AF-A0A1M5EMG9-F1
#
_entry.id   AF-A0A1M5EMG9-F1
#
_cell.length_a   1.000
_cell.length_b   1.000
_cell.length_c   1.000
_cell.angle_alpha   90.00
_cell.angle_beta   90.00
_cell.angle_gamma   90.00
#
_symmetry.space_group_name_H-M   'P 1'
#
loop_
_entity.id
_entity.type
_entity.pdbx_description
1 polymer ?
#
loop_
_entity_poly.entity_id
_entity_poly.type
_entity_poly.pdbx_seq_one_letter_code
_entity_poly.pdbx_strand_id
1 'polypeptide(L)'
;MTKHINIARFTLGLMWIYQGLVPKLFTIAPLEWQLSSSIGLSADATFWFIKLAGAGEVIFGLLLIKYYQSKPLLMLNILALAGLLLVSAVLQPSLLVEAFNPVTTNIPCIALGVYLFSIETTKASLQQ
;
A
#
# COMPACT_ATOMS: atom_id res chain seq x y z
N MET A 1 24.18 1.08 -7.74
CA MET A 1 22.86 1.32 -7.09
C MET A 1 23.04 1.10 -5.60
N THR A 2 22.73 2.09 -4.76
CA THR A 2 22.97 2.01 -3.30
C THR A 2 22.09 0.93 -2.66
N LYS A 3 22.67 0.09 -1.80
CA LYS A 3 22.02 -1.05 -1.15
C LYS A 3 20.69 -0.67 -0.46
N HIS A 4 20.63 0.52 0.14
CA HIS A 4 19.46 1.05 0.83
C HIS A 4 18.25 1.32 -0.09
N ILE A 5 18.48 1.75 -1.33
CA ILE A 5 17.40 1.97 -2.32
C ILE A 5 16.74 0.64 -2.67
N ASN A 6 17.55 -0.41 -2.87
CA ASN A 6 17.04 -1.75 -3.15
C ASN A 6 16.18 -2.27 -2.00
N ILE A 7 16.67 -2.12 -0.76
CA ILE A 7 15.91 -2.53 0.43
C ILE A 7 14.57 -1.79 0.45
N ALA A 8 14.55 -0.46 0.30
CA ALA A 8 13.31 0.31 0.34
C ALA A 8 12.31 -0.10 -0.75
N ARG A 9 12.74 -0.18 -2.02
CA ARG A 9 11.82 -0.51 -3.14
C ARG A 9 11.26 -1.92 -3.07
N PHE A 10 12.08 -2.90 -2.65
CA PHE A 10 11.62 -4.28 -2.52
C PHE A 10 10.71 -4.44 -1.32
N THR A 11 11.02 -3.82 -0.17
CA THR A 11 10.12 -3.83 0.99
C THR A 11 8.74 -3.28 0.62
N LEU A 12 8.67 -2.12 -0.05
CA LEU A 12 7.39 -1.53 -0.45
C LEU A 12 6.63 -2.39 -1.44
N GLY A 13 7.29 -2.85 -2.51
CA GLY A 13 6.62 -3.65 -3.52
C GLY A 13 6.15 -5.00 -3.00
N LEU A 14 6.97 -5.69 -2.20
CA LEU A 14 6.60 -6.97 -1.61
C LEU A 14 5.48 -6.82 -0.59
N MET A 15 5.43 -5.70 0.15
CA MET A 15 4.31 -5.39 1.04
C MET A 15 3.00 -5.30 0.26
N TRP A 16 2.95 -4.52 -0.83
CA TRP A 16 1.76 -4.41 -1.69
C TRP A 16 1.37 -5.74 -2.33
N ILE A 17 2.36 -6.51 -2.83
CA ILE A 17 2.12 -7.83 -3.40
C ILE A 17 1.52 -8.77 -2.35
N TYR A 18 2.05 -8.78 -1.14
CA TYR A 18 1.53 -9.65 -0.07
C TYR A 18 0.10 -9.28 0.31
N GLN A 19 -0.19 -7.98 0.50
CA GLN A 19 -1.53 -7.48 0.84
C GLN A 19 -2.56 -7.72 -0.27
N GLY A 20 -2.14 -7.68 -1.53
CA GLY A 20 -3.03 -8.00 -2.64
C GLY A 20 -3.23 -9.51 -2.82
N LEU A 21 -2.16 -10.27 -2.66
CA LEU A 21 -2.18 -11.70 -2.94
C LEU A 21 -2.86 -12.48 -1.83
N VAL A 22 -2.43 -12.32 -0.58
CA VAL A 22 -2.82 -13.24 0.49
C VAL A 22 -4.22 -12.95 1.04
N PRO A 23 -4.52 -11.75 1.60
CA PRO A 23 -5.81 -11.49 2.24
C PRO A 23 -6.93 -11.12 1.25
N LYS A 24 -6.65 -11.02 -0.05
CA LYS A 24 -7.66 -10.69 -1.08
C LYS A 24 -7.77 -11.76 -2.18
N LEU A 25 -6.71 -12.02 -2.93
CA LEU A 25 -6.78 -12.93 -4.09
C LEU A 25 -6.81 -14.42 -3.70
N PHE A 26 -5.92 -14.85 -2.81
CA PHE A 26 -5.77 -16.25 -2.39
C PHE A 26 -6.88 -16.66 -1.44
N THR A 27 -7.08 -15.89 -0.36
CA THR A 27 -8.24 -15.98 0.52
C THR A 27 -8.80 -14.59 0.73
N ILE A 28 -10.09 -14.46 1.03
CA ILE A 28 -10.64 -13.18 1.48
C ILE A 28 -10.58 -13.19 3.00
N ALA A 29 -9.75 -12.33 3.59
CA ALA A 29 -9.69 -12.17 5.03
C ALA A 29 -11.01 -11.60 5.55
N PRO A 30 -11.49 -12.03 6.74
CA PRO A 30 -12.74 -11.50 7.32
C PRO A 30 -12.75 -9.97 7.45
N LEU A 31 -11.59 -9.38 7.76
CA LEU A 31 -11.45 -7.93 7.88
C LEU A 31 -11.63 -7.20 6.54
N GLU A 32 -11.11 -7.74 5.44
CA GLU A 32 -11.28 -7.17 4.10
C GLU A 32 -12.76 -7.17 3.70
N TRP A 33 -13.48 -8.25 4.02
CA TRP A 33 -14.92 -8.33 3.84
C TRP A 33 -15.66 -7.31 4.69
N GLN A 34 -15.33 -7.20 5.97
CA GLN A 34 -15.97 -6.27 6.90
C GLN A 34 -15.82 -4.82 6.45
N LEU A 35 -14.60 -4.40 6.09
CA LEU A 35 -14.34 -3.02 5.63
C LEU A 35 -14.99 -2.73 4.28
N SER A 36 -14.97 -3.67 3.35
CA SER A 36 -15.52 -3.46 2.00
C SER A 36 -17.05 -3.54 1.96
N SER A 37 -17.68 -4.27 2.88
CA SER A 37 -19.15 -4.31 2.99
C SER A 37 -19.70 -3.13 3.81
N SER A 38 -18.91 -2.52 4.71
CA SER A 38 -19.37 -1.38 5.52
C SER A 38 -19.68 -0.12 4.69
N ILE A 39 -19.23 -0.06 3.44
CA ILE A 39 -19.58 1.01 2.49
C ILE A 39 -20.90 0.77 1.73
N GLY A 40 -21.67 -0.28 2.08
CA GLY A 40 -23.01 -0.53 1.55
C GLY A 40 -23.06 -1.32 0.24
N LEU A 41 -21.99 -2.03 -0.11
CA LEU A 41 -21.95 -2.91 -1.28
C LEU A 41 -22.79 -4.19 -1.07
N SER A 42 -23.38 -4.73 -2.14
CA SER A 42 -23.96 -6.07 -2.13
C SER A 42 -22.86 -7.14 -1.98
N ALA A 43 -23.21 -8.35 -1.55
CA ALA A 43 -22.23 -9.43 -1.37
C ALA A 43 -21.40 -9.70 -2.63
N ASP A 44 -22.04 -9.77 -3.81
CA ASP A 44 -21.34 -9.98 -5.08
C ASP A 44 -20.44 -8.79 -5.43
N ALA A 45 -20.89 -7.56 -5.19
CA ALA A 45 -20.09 -6.36 -5.42
C ALA A 45 -18.90 -6.28 -4.46
N THR A 46 -19.07 -6.61 -3.18
CA THR A 46 -18.00 -6.71 -2.18
C THR A 46 -16.96 -7.74 -2.59
N PHE A 47 -17.38 -8.92 -3.03
CA PHE A 47 -16.47 -9.97 -3.49
C PHE A 47 -15.59 -9.48 -4.65
N TRP A 48 -16.21 -8.94 -5.70
CA TRP A 48 -15.46 -8.47 -6.87
C TRP A 48 -14.61 -7.24 -6.56
N PHE A 49 -15.09 -6.34 -5.71
CA PHE A 49 -14.32 -5.19 -5.23
C PHE A 49 -13.02 -5.63 -4.55
N ILE A 50 -13.09 -6.60 -3.62
CA ILE A 50 -11.91 -7.13 -2.92
C ILE A 50 -10.96 -7.81 -3.91
N LYS A 51 -11.48 -8.63 -4.84
CA LYS A 51 -10.62 -9.30 -5.84
C LYS A 51 -9.92 -8.32 -6.77
N LEU A 52 -10.63 -7.30 -7.24
CA LEU A 52 -10.06 -6.26 -8.10
C LEU A 52 -9.04 -5.40 -7.35
N ALA A 53 -9.34 -5.04 -6.09
CA ALA A 53 -8.39 -4.36 -5.22
C ALA A 53 -7.11 -5.20 -5.05
N GLY A 54 -7.23 -6.50 -4.76
CA GLY A 54 -6.08 -7.38 -4.62
C GLY A 54 -5.23 -7.50 -5.89
N ALA A 55 -5.86 -7.61 -7.06
CA ALA A 55 -5.14 -7.58 -8.33
C ALA A 55 -4.42 -6.23 -8.55
N GLY A 56 -5.09 -5.13 -8.23
CA GLY A 56 -4.52 -3.78 -8.30
C GLY A 56 -3.30 -3.62 -7.39
N GLU A 57 -3.37 -4.10 -6.15
CA GLU A 57 -2.26 -4.06 -5.18
C GLU A 57 -1.05 -4.87 -5.67
N VAL A 58 -1.26 -6.07 -6.22
CA VAL A 58 -0.17 -6.88 -6.81
C VAL A 58 0.49 -6.16 -7.99
N ILE A 59 -0.31 -5.65 -8.92
CA ILE A 59 0.19 -4.90 -10.08
C ILE A 59 0.95 -3.66 -9.61
N PHE A 60 0.41 -2.92 -8.64
CA PHE A 60 1.03 -1.73 -8.10
C PHE A 60 2.38 -2.04 -7.44
N GLY A 61 2.46 -3.11 -6.65
CA GLY A 61 3.72 -3.54 -6.03
C GLY A 61 4.80 -3.91 -7.06
N LEU A 62 4.43 -4.60 -8.13
CA LEU A 62 5.33 -4.92 -9.25
C LEU A 62 5.81 -3.67 -9.98
N LEU A 63 4.88 -2.75 -10.29
CA LEU A 63 5.22 -1.46 -10.90
C LEU A 63 6.15 -0.65 -10.00
N LEU A 64 5.91 -0.64 -8.69
CA LEU A 64 6.73 0.10 -7.74
C LEU A 64 8.15 -0.45 -7.63
N ILE A 65 8.34 -1.77 -7.69
CA ILE A 65 9.69 -2.37 -7.74
C ILE A 65 10.43 -1.94 -9.02
N LYS A 66 9.75 -2.02 -10.17
CA LYS A 66 10.34 -1.77 -11.47
C LYS A 66 10.60 -0.28 -11.73
N TYR A 67 9.65 0.57 -11.33
CA TYR A 67 9.60 2.00 -11.65
C TYR A 67 9.67 2.87 -10.39
N TYR A 68 10.41 2.43 -9.37
CA TYR A 68 10.59 3.17 -8.11
C TYR A 68 11.14 4.60 -8.28
N GLN A 69 11.71 4.94 -9.44
CA GLN A 69 12.21 6.28 -9.75
C GLN A 69 11.10 7.25 -10.20
N SER A 70 9.91 6.73 -10.48
CA SER A 70 8.75 7.51 -10.88
C SER A 70 8.18 8.26 -9.68
N LYS A 71 8.39 9.59 -9.64
CA LYS A 71 7.83 10.46 -8.58
C LYS A 71 6.31 10.31 -8.44
N PRO A 72 5.50 10.28 -9.53
CA PRO A 72 4.06 10.05 -9.42
C PRO A 72 3.73 8.72 -8.73
N LEU A 73 4.47 7.65 -9.03
CA LEU A 73 4.23 6.33 -8.47
C LEU A 73 4.55 6.28 -6.96
N LEU A 74 5.66 6.91 -6.56
CA LEU A 74 6.02 7.06 -5.15
C LEU A 74 5.01 7.93 -4.38
N MET A 75 4.54 9.02 -4.99
CA MET A 75 3.51 9.86 -4.39
C MET A 75 2.18 9.12 -4.26
N LEU A 76 1.79 8.34 -5.27
CA LEU A 76 0.62 7.46 -5.20
C LEU A 76 0.76 6.45 -4.06
N ASN A 77 1.92 5.84 -3.85
CA ASN A 77 2.17 4.94 -2.72
C ASN A 77 1.95 5.64 -1.37
N ILE A 78 2.52 6.83 -1.19
CA ILE A 78 2.40 7.61 0.05
C ILE A 78 0.92 7.95 0.32
N LEU A 79 0.22 8.48 -0.69
CA LEU A 79 -1.18 8.87 -0.57
C LEU A 79 -2.10 7.67 -0.35
N ALA A 80 -1.86 6.55 -1.04
CA ALA A 80 -2.64 5.33 -0.87
C ALA A 80 -2.50 4.77 0.54
N LEU A 81 -1.29 4.69 1.09
CA LEU A 81 -1.06 4.21 2.46
C LEU A 81 -1.64 5.15 3.52
N ALA A 82 -1.56 6.47 3.30
CA ALA A 82 -2.19 7.45 4.17
C ALA A 82 -3.72 7.34 4.12
N GLY A 83 -4.29 7.17 2.92
CA GLY A 83 -5.71 6.94 2.71
C GLY A 83 -6.20 5.64 3.37
N LEU A 84 -5.48 4.53 3.20
CA LEU A 84 -5.79 3.25 3.85
C LEU A 84 -5.75 3.36 5.38
N LEU A 85 -4.78 4.10 5.92
CA LEU A 85 -4.70 4.36 7.36
C LEU A 85 -5.90 5.19 7.84
N LEU A 86 -6.28 6.22 7.09
CA LEU A 86 -7.44 7.06 7.40
C LEU A 86 -8.74 6.26 7.34
N VAL A 87 -8.94 5.45 6.30
CA VAL A 87 -10.11 4.57 6.17
C VAL A 87 -10.18 3.60 7.35
N SER A 88 -9.05 2.99 7.74
CA SER A 88 -9.00 2.12 8.91
C SER A 88 -9.35 2.87 10.19
N ALA A 89 -8.83 4.09 10.36
CA ALA A 89 -9.09 4.93 11.53
C ALA A 89 -10.54 5.38 11.65
N VAL A 90 -11.24 5.59 10.53
CA VAL A 90 -12.63 6.04 10.51
C VAL A 90 -13.61 4.87 10.59
N LEU A 91 -13.40 3.81 9.81
CA LEU A 91 -14.35 2.70 9.70
C LEU A 91 -14.14 1.62 10.75
N GLN A 92 -12.91 1.42 11.24
CA GLN A 92 -12.62 0.46 12.30
C GLN A 92 -11.52 0.95 13.25
N PRO A 93 -11.81 1.98 14.08
CA PRO A 93 -10.82 2.63 14.94
C PRO A 93 -10.14 1.68 15.94
N SER A 94 -10.83 0.61 16.35
CA SER A 94 -10.28 -0.40 17.26
C SER A 94 -9.03 -1.08 16.71
N LEU A 95 -8.89 -1.19 15.38
CA LEU A 95 -7.69 -1.76 14.77
C LEU A 95 -6.43 -0.97 15.09
N LEU A 96 -6.53 0.33 15.37
CA LEU A 96 -5.35 1.17 15.60
C LEU A 96 -4.58 0.81 16.87
N VAL A 97 -5.22 0.12 17.81
CA VAL A 97 -4.62 -0.26 19.10
C VAL A 97 -4.32 -1.76 19.21
N GLU A 98 -4.62 -2.54 18.18
CA GLU A 98 -4.28 -3.96 18.11
C GLU A 98 -2.76 -4.18 18.03
N ALA A 99 -2.26 -5.32 18.49
CA ALA A 99 -0.82 -5.63 18.47
C ALA A 99 -0.23 -5.64 17.04
N PHE A 100 -1.05 -6.02 16.06
CA PHE A 100 -0.72 -5.98 14.64
C PHE A 100 -1.75 -5.11 13.93
N ASN A 101 -1.33 -3.91 13.51
CA ASN A 101 -2.27 -2.88 13.09
C ASN A 101 -1.83 -2.09 11.83
N PRO A 102 -2.75 -1.32 11.21
CA PRO A 102 -2.42 -0.48 10.07
C PRO A 102 -1.42 0.63 10.38
N VAL A 103 -1.32 1.11 11.62
CA VAL A 103 -0.36 2.18 12.01
C VAL A 103 1.07 1.67 11.83
N THR A 104 1.35 0.49 12.41
CA THR A 104 2.66 -0.18 12.42
C THR A 104 3.03 -0.75 11.05
N THR A 105 2.08 -0.88 10.13
CA THR A 105 2.33 -1.30 8.74
C THR A 105 2.50 -0.09 7.81
N ASN A 106 1.56 0.87 7.84
CA ASN A 106 1.50 1.94 6.85
C ASN A 106 2.52 3.04 7.12
N ILE A 107 2.73 3.45 8.37
CA ILE A 107 3.67 4.56 8.68
C ILE A 107 5.11 4.22 8.26
N PRO A 108 5.67 3.03 8.59
CA PRO A 108 7.00 2.68 8.11
C PRO A 108 7.09 2.64 6.58
N CYS A 109 6.05 2.15 5.90
CA CYS A 109 6.02 2.12 4.43
C CYS A 109 5.90 3.54 3.83
N ILE A 110 5.15 4.45 4.45
CA ILE A 110 5.11 5.86 4.07
C ILE A 110 6.51 6.47 4.21
N ALA A 111 7.21 6.22 5.32
CA ALA A 111 8.57 6.72 5.54
C ALA A 111 9.55 6.23 4.46
N LEU A 112 9.47 4.95 4.07
CA LEU A 112 10.28 4.41 2.96
C LEU A 112 9.90 5.04 1.60
N GLY A 113 8.62 5.32 1.37
CA GLY A 113 8.16 6.04 0.18
C GLY A 113 8.70 7.46 0.11
N VAL A 114 8.66 8.20 1.22
CA VAL A 114 9.23 9.56 1.34
C VAL A 114 10.75 9.54 1.14
N TYR A 115 11.44 8.53 1.69
CA TYR A 115 12.88 8.35 1.48
C TYR A 115 13.24 8.16 0.00
N LEU A 116 12.52 7.29 -0.72
CA LEU A 116 12.74 7.12 -2.16
C LEU A 116 12.41 8.41 -2.93
N PHE A 117 11.34 9.10 -2.55
CA PHE A 117 10.90 10.32 -3.22
C PHE A 117 11.91 11.48 -3.07
N SER A 118 12.50 11.62 -1.88
CA SER A 118 13.50 12.66 -1.61
C SER A 118 14.77 12.42 -2.42
N ILE A 119 15.23 11.16 -2.54
CA ILE A 119 16.39 10.80 -3.37
C ILE A 119 16.17 11.18 -4.83
N GLU A 120 15.02 10.85 -5.40
CA GLU A 120 14.74 11.17 -6.81
C GLU A 120 14.53 12.68 -7.03
N THR A 121 14.14 13.42 -5.98
CA THR A 121 14.07 14.88 -6.03
C THR A 121 15.45 15.53 -6.02
N THR A 122 16.36 15.07 -5.17
CA THR A 122 17.76 15.56 -5.13
C THR A 122 18.51 15.26 -6.43
N LYS A 123 18.30 14.10 -7.05
CA LYS A 123 18.92 13.79 -8.35
C LYS A 123 18.48 14.78 -9.44
N ALA A 124 17.18 15.09 -9.49
CA ALA A 124 16.64 16.01 -10.48
C ALA A 124 17.21 17.44 -10.33
N SER A 125 17.44 17.92 -9.11
CA SER A 125 18.03 19.25 -8.87
C SER A 125 19.52 19.34 -9.19
N LEU A 126 20.27 18.23 -9.13
CA LEU A 126 21.70 18.21 -9.48
C LEU A 126 21.95 18.08 -10.99
N GLN A 127 20.90 17.78 -11.77
CA GLN A 127 20.96 17.65 -13.23
C GLN A 127 20.49 18.93 -13.95
N GLN A 128 20.10 19.96 -13.21
CA GLN A 128 19.75 21.31 -13.68
C GLN A 128 20.94 22.24 -13.48
#